data_AF-A0A2H1HUH8-F1
#
_entry.id   AF-A0A2H1HUH8-F1
#
_cell.length_a   1.000
_cell.length_b   1.000
_cell.length_c   1.000
_cell.angle_alpha   90.00
_cell.angle_beta   90.00
_cell.angle_gamma   90.00
#
_symmetry.space_group_name_H-M   'P 1'
#
loop_
_entity.id
_entity.type
_entity.pdbx_description
1 polymer ?
#
loop_
_entity_poly.entity_id
_entity_poly.type
_entity_poly.pdbx_seq_one_letter_code
_entity_poly.pdbx_strand_id
1 'polypeptide(L)'
;MALTAESITTTALEILSRYGLGDLSMRRLARELDVQPSALYWHVKDKQELFVLIAKRMNAEVNTRCPSSSDPLAAAMALREILLSYRDGAEIMLLGYSIDPSEVTPAALNVEALGETTSHGVMEHALGAVTIEQNRGLFGIESADAGEHFAANAGRFLGRCAQH
;
A
#
# COMPACT_ATOMS: atom_id res chain seq x y z
N MET A 1 -25.42 6.07 -5.74
CA MET A 1 -24.49 5.09 -6.33
C MET A 1 -24.81 3.74 -5.71
N ALA A 2 -24.78 2.63 -6.45
CA ALA A 2 -25.02 1.32 -5.83
C ALA A 2 -23.87 0.98 -4.86
N LEU A 3 -24.18 0.39 -3.71
CA LEU A 3 -23.18 -0.04 -2.76
C LEU A 3 -22.43 -1.25 -3.34
N THR A 4 -21.11 -1.13 -3.45
CA THR A 4 -20.20 -2.14 -4.02
C THR A 4 -18.87 -2.09 -3.28
N ALA A 5 -18.07 -3.17 -3.35
CA ALA A 5 -16.71 -3.16 -2.80
C ALA A 5 -15.84 -2.03 -3.41
N GLU A 6 -16.05 -1.71 -4.69
CA GLU A 6 -15.35 -0.62 -5.39
C GLU A 6 -15.74 0.77 -4.86
N SER A 7 -17.04 1.05 -4.70
CA SER A 7 -17.50 2.34 -4.16
C SER A 7 -17.09 2.51 -2.70
N ILE A 8 -17.10 1.42 -1.92
CA ILE A 8 -16.58 1.38 -0.56
C ILE A 8 -15.09 1.72 -0.53
N THR A 9 -14.28 1.05 -1.36
CA THR A 9 -12.83 1.26 -1.40
C THR A 9 -12.48 2.67 -1.87
N THR A 10 -13.17 3.17 -2.89
CA THR A 10 -13.01 4.54 -3.40
C THR A 10 -13.31 5.57 -2.32
N THR A 11 -14.44 5.43 -1.62
CA THR A 11 -14.81 6.36 -0.55
C THR A 11 -13.86 6.27 0.65
N ALA A 12 -13.35 5.07 0.96
CA ALA A 12 -12.35 4.90 2.01
C ALA A 12 -11.02 5.62 1.67
N LEU A 13 -10.56 5.55 0.42
CA LEU A 13 -9.39 6.29 -0.06
C LEU A 13 -9.63 7.81 -0.02
N GLU A 14 -10.84 8.29 -0.32
CA GLU A 14 -11.19 9.70 -0.17
C GLU A 14 -11.14 10.15 1.30
N ILE A 15 -11.69 9.36 2.23
CA ILE A 15 -11.60 9.62 3.68
C ILE A 15 -10.13 9.67 4.11
N LEU A 16 -9.34 8.69 3.68
CA LEU A 16 -7.91 8.59 3.99
C LEU A 16 -7.15 9.84 3.50
N SER A 17 -7.39 10.28 2.26
CA SER A 17 -6.75 11.47 1.71
C SER A 17 -7.06 12.74 2.50
N ARG A 18 -8.30 12.91 2.97
CA ARG A 18 -8.75 14.13 3.67
C ARG A 18 -8.37 14.14 5.15
N TYR A 19 -8.50 13.00 5.82
CA TYR A 19 -8.46 12.92 7.28
C TYR A 19 -7.34 12.03 7.83
N GLY A 20 -6.77 11.16 7.00
CA GLY A 20 -5.79 10.17 7.41
C GLY A 20 -6.43 8.91 8.01
N LEU A 21 -5.58 7.94 8.34
CA LEU A 21 -5.98 6.60 8.78
C LEU A 21 -6.74 6.62 10.11
N GLY A 22 -6.35 7.49 11.03
CA GLY A 22 -6.97 7.60 12.36
C GLY A 22 -8.48 7.90 12.30
N ASP A 23 -8.93 8.56 11.23
CA ASP A 23 -10.33 8.92 11.01
C ASP A 23 -11.12 7.91 10.18
N LEU A 24 -10.45 6.92 9.57
CA LEU A 24 -11.09 5.86 8.80
C LEU A 24 -11.76 4.86 9.76
N SER A 25 -13.08 4.99 9.89
CA SER A 25 -13.94 4.07 10.66
C SER A 25 -15.10 3.58 9.81
N MET A 26 -15.60 2.38 10.11
CA MET A 26 -16.78 1.81 9.43
C MET A 26 -18.00 2.75 9.52
N ARG A 27 -18.18 3.43 10.66
CA ARG A 27 -19.26 4.38 10.86
C ARG A 27 -19.11 5.64 10.00
N ARG A 28 -17.90 6.21 9.92
CA ARG A 28 -17.65 7.36 9.04
C ARG A 28 -17.85 6.97 7.59
N LEU A 29 -17.28 5.83 7.17
CA LEU A 29 -17.44 5.30 5.82
C LEU A 29 -18.91 5.13 5.42
N ALA A 30 -19.72 4.52 6.29
CA ALA A 30 -21.16 4.37 6.06
C ALA A 30 -21.86 5.73 5.89
N ARG A 31 -21.48 6.71 6.73
CA ARG A 31 -22.03 8.08 6.65
C ARG A 31 -21.62 8.80 5.36
N GLU A 32 -20.37 8.70 4.92
CA GLU A 32 -19.93 9.30 3.65
C GLU A 32 -20.61 8.64 2.43
N LEU A 33 -20.96 7.35 2.55
CA LEU A 33 -21.70 6.60 1.53
C LEU A 33 -23.23 6.78 1.61
N ASP A 34 -23.74 7.54 2.59
CA ASP A 34 -25.17 7.71 2.87
C ASP A 34 -25.93 6.37 3.07
N VAL A 35 -25.31 5.44 3.80
CA VAL A 35 -25.90 4.14 4.14
C VAL A 35 -25.82 3.84 5.64
N GLN A 36 -26.62 2.88 6.10
CA GLN A 36 -26.47 2.34 7.44
C GLN A 36 -25.18 1.51 7.55
N PRO A 37 -24.47 1.51 8.69
CA PRO A 37 -23.26 0.69 8.88
C PRO A 37 -23.48 -0.80 8.59
N SER A 38 -24.67 -1.33 8.89
CA SER A 38 -25.05 -2.71 8.58
C SER A 38 -25.01 -3.04 7.09
N ALA A 39 -25.21 -2.05 6.21
CA ALA A 39 -25.16 -2.23 4.76
C ALA A 39 -23.73 -2.55 4.29
N LEU A 40 -22.70 -2.00 4.94
CA LEU A 40 -21.30 -2.24 4.57
C LEU A 40 -20.92 -3.71 4.75
N TYR A 41 -21.43 -4.35 5.81
CA TYR A 41 -21.08 -5.73 6.17
C TYR A 41 -21.52 -6.80 5.16
N TRP A 42 -22.39 -6.45 4.22
CA TRP A 42 -22.72 -7.32 3.08
C TRP A 42 -21.61 -7.38 2.04
N HIS A 43 -20.71 -6.38 2.01
CA HIS A 43 -19.62 -6.27 1.05
C HIS A 43 -18.24 -6.36 1.70
N VAL A 44 -18.12 -5.98 2.98
CA VAL A 44 -16.87 -5.94 3.73
C VAL A 44 -17.17 -6.34 5.19
N LYS A 45 -16.78 -7.55 5.56
CA LYS A 45 -17.10 -8.24 6.82
C LYS A 45 -16.64 -7.48 8.07
N ASP A 46 -15.53 -6.76 8.00
CA ASP A 46 -14.91 -6.04 9.11
C ASP A 46 -13.92 -4.97 8.63
N LYS A 47 -13.29 -4.28 9.59
CA LYS A 47 -12.30 -3.23 9.28
C LYS A 47 -11.02 -3.83 8.68
N GLN A 48 -10.68 -5.06 9.03
CA GLN A 48 -9.51 -5.76 8.53
C GLN A 48 -9.65 -6.06 7.04
N GLU A 49 -10.80 -6.56 6.59
CA GLU A 49 -11.09 -6.76 5.17
C GLU A 49 -11.09 -5.44 4.40
N LEU A 50 -11.56 -4.34 5.01
CA LEU A 50 -11.46 -3.01 4.39
C LEU A 50 -9.99 -2.64 4.11
N PHE A 51 -9.06 -2.90 5.05
CA PHE A 51 -7.64 -2.63 4.84
C PHE A 51 -7.06 -3.46 3.68
N VAL A 52 -7.41 -4.74 3.62
CA VAL A 52 -6.99 -5.62 2.52
C VAL A 52 -7.54 -5.10 1.18
N LEU A 53 -8.82 -4.70 1.11
CA LEU A 53 -9.41 -4.15 -0.12
C LEU A 53 -8.71 -2.88 -0.61
N ILE A 54 -8.37 -1.97 0.30
CA ILE A 54 -7.64 -0.74 -0.05
C ILE A 54 -6.22 -1.08 -0.51
N ALA A 55 -5.51 -1.95 0.21
CA ALA A 55 -4.18 -2.40 -0.17
C ALA A 55 -4.17 -3.13 -1.53
N LYS A 56 -5.18 -3.96 -1.82
CA LYS A 56 -5.38 -4.59 -3.14
C LYS A 56 -5.58 -3.56 -4.23
N ARG A 57 -6.30 -2.46 -3.96
CA ARG A 57 -6.50 -1.37 -4.92
C ARG A 57 -5.20 -0.63 -5.23
N MET A 58 -4.33 -0.43 -4.24
CA MET A 58 -2.98 0.12 -4.43
C MET A 58 -2.09 -0.87 -5.20
N ASN A 59 -2.09 -2.15 -4.81
CA ASN A 59 -1.38 -3.23 -5.49
C ASN A 59 -1.76 -3.33 -6.97
N ALA A 60 -3.05 -3.21 -7.30
CA ALA A 60 -3.53 -3.22 -8.68
C ALA A 60 -2.93 -2.08 -9.52
N GLU A 61 -2.70 -0.89 -8.94
CA GLU A 61 -1.98 0.19 -9.62
C GLU A 61 -0.53 -0.15 -9.87
N VAL A 62 0.14 -0.78 -8.89
CA VAL A 62 1.53 -1.22 -9.04
C VAL A 62 1.61 -2.23 -10.19
N ASN A 63 0.74 -3.24 -10.19
CA ASN A 63 0.72 -4.28 -11.23
C ASN A 63 0.33 -3.74 -12.61
N THR A 64 -0.46 -2.65 -12.67
CA THR A 64 -0.77 -1.96 -13.93
C THR A 64 0.47 -1.27 -14.52
N ARG A 65 1.32 -0.65 -13.67
CA ARG A 65 2.58 -0.01 -14.10
C ARG A 65 3.71 -1.01 -14.32
N CYS A 66 3.76 -2.04 -13.48
CA CYS A 66 4.81 -3.05 -13.39
C CYS A 66 4.17 -4.44 -13.33
N PRO A 67 3.80 -5.05 -14.47
CA PRO A 67 3.32 -6.42 -14.52
C PRO A 67 4.40 -7.41 -14.02
N SER A 68 4.03 -8.68 -13.81
CA SER A 68 4.90 -9.71 -13.21
C SER A 68 6.25 -9.92 -13.91
N SER A 69 6.35 -9.63 -15.20
CA SER A 69 7.60 -9.73 -15.98
C SER A 69 8.53 -8.51 -15.85
N SER A 70 8.13 -7.50 -15.09
CA SER A 70 8.91 -6.27 -14.91
C SER A 70 10.15 -6.51 -14.05
N ASP A 71 11.10 -5.59 -14.15
CA ASP A 71 12.21 -5.53 -13.20
C ASP A 71 11.67 -5.38 -11.76
N PRO A 72 12.02 -6.27 -10.82
CA PRO A 72 11.63 -6.15 -9.42
C PRO A 72 12.02 -4.80 -8.79
N LEU A 73 13.15 -4.21 -9.18
CA LEU A 73 13.53 -2.88 -8.64
C LEU A 73 12.56 -1.80 -9.12
N ALA A 74 12.15 -1.85 -10.39
CA ALA A 74 11.15 -0.92 -10.92
C ALA A 74 9.79 -1.11 -10.23
N ALA A 75 9.39 -2.36 -9.94
CA ALA A 75 8.17 -2.64 -9.20
C ALA A 75 8.23 -2.13 -7.75
N ALA A 76 9.37 -2.26 -7.06
CA ALA A 76 9.57 -1.69 -5.73
C ALA A 76 9.50 -0.16 -5.74
N MET A 77 10.08 0.50 -6.75
CA MET A 77 9.97 1.95 -6.95
C MET A 77 8.53 2.38 -7.23
N ALA A 78 7.81 1.67 -8.09
CA ALA A 78 6.40 1.93 -8.37
C ALA A 78 5.52 1.76 -7.12
N LEU A 79 5.78 0.73 -6.31
CA LEU A 79 5.14 0.56 -5.00
C LEU A 79 5.38 1.79 -4.12
N ARG A 80 6.64 2.23 -3.96
CA ARG A 80 6.95 3.45 -3.19
C ARG A 80 6.17 4.66 -3.68
N GLU A 81 6.19 4.94 -4.98
CA GLU A 81 5.49 6.08 -5.57
C GLU A 81 3.98 6.04 -5.30
N ILE A 82 3.36 4.87 -5.48
CA ILE A 82 1.93 4.69 -5.24
C ILE A 82 1.61 4.89 -3.76
N LEU A 83 2.37 4.31 -2.85
CA LEU A 83 2.17 4.50 -1.41
C LEU A 83 2.32 5.96 -0.99
N LEU A 84 3.29 6.69 -1.57
CA LEU A 84 3.47 8.13 -1.31
C LEU A 84 2.34 9.00 -1.86
N SER A 85 1.65 8.55 -2.91
CA SER A 85 0.51 9.28 -3.50
C SER A 85 -0.74 9.29 -2.60
N TYR A 86 -0.80 8.37 -1.64
CA TYR A 86 -1.88 8.26 -0.68
C TYR A 86 -1.40 8.68 0.72
N ARG A 87 -2.13 9.60 1.36
CA ARG A 87 -1.91 9.92 2.78
C ARG A 87 -2.00 8.62 3.59
N ASP A 88 -1.01 8.36 4.45
CA ASP A 88 -0.89 7.14 5.26
C ASP A 88 -0.91 5.83 4.43
N GLY A 89 -0.55 5.91 3.13
CA GLY A 89 -0.61 4.79 2.20
C GLY A 89 0.26 3.61 2.63
N ALA A 90 1.46 3.86 3.15
CA ALA A 90 2.33 2.79 3.63
C ALA A 90 1.77 2.08 4.85
N GLU A 91 1.07 2.79 5.74
CA GLU A 91 0.46 2.20 6.93
C GLU A 91 -0.75 1.33 6.56
N ILE A 92 -1.59 1.79 5.62
CA ILE A 92 -2.67 0.96 5.06
C ILE A 92 -2.12 -0.31 4.40
N MET A 93 -1.07 -0.16 3.59
CA MET A 93 -0.44 -1.29 2.91
C MET A 93 0.16 -2.27 3.91
N LEU A 94 0.80 -1.78 4.97
CA LEU A 94 1.35 -2.58 6.06
C LEU A 94 0.25 -3.39 6.77
N LEU A 95 -0.89 -2.76 7.07
CA LEU A 95 -2.03 -3.44 7.68
C LEU A 95 -2.60 -4.54 6.76
N GLY A 96 -2.80 -4.23 5.48
CA GLY A 96 -3.23 -5.21 4.48
C GLY A 96 -2.25 -6.37 4.35
N TYR A 97 -0.95 -6.07 4.25
CA TYR A 97 0.12 -7.06 4.13
C TYR A 97 0.25 -7.95 5.37
N SER A 98 0.01 -7.40 6.56
CA SER A 98 0.00 -8.16 7.81
C SER A 98 -1.18 -9.14 7.93
N ILE A 99 -2.27 -8.88 7.20
CA ILE A 99 -3.48 -9.72 7.20
C ILE A 99 -3.40 -10.78 6.10
N ASP A 100 -3.06 -10.37 4.87
CA ASP A 100 -3.04 -11.24 3.69
C ASP A 100 -1.95 -10.78 2.70
N PRO A 101 -0.68 -11.19 2.90
CA PRO A 101 0.43 -10.77 2.06
C PRO A 101 0.28 -11.30 0.62
N SER A 102 -0.34 -12.47 0.41
CA SER A 102 -0.57 -13.04 -0.91
C SER A 102 -1.44 -12.16 -1.81
N GLU A 103 -2.46 -11.50 -1.25
CA GLU A 103 -3.40 -10.70 -2.03
C GLU A 103 -2.86 -9.30 -2.37
N VAL A 104 -1.92 -8.79 -1.58
CA VAL A 104 -1.50 -7.39 -1.66
C VAL A 104 -0.08 -7.22 -2.19
N THR A 105 0.73 -8.28 -2.26
CA THR A 105 2.09 -8.15 -2.80
C THR A 105 2.06 -7.94 -4.32
N PRO A 106 2.81 -6.96 -4.88
CA PRO A 106 2.95 -6.80 -6.32
C PRO A 106 3.49 -8.06 -6.99
N ALA A 107 2.99 -8.38 -8.18
CA ALA A 107 3.28 -9.64 -8.84
C ALA A 107 4.78 -9.84 -9.14
N ALA A 108 5.49 -8.76 -9.48
CA ALA A 108 6.94 -8.79 -9.68
C ALA A 108 7.76 -8.86 -8.38
N LEU A 109 7.11 -8.74 -7.21
CA LEU A 109 7.71 -8.77 -5.88
C LEU A 109 7.28 -9.97 -5.04
N ASN A 110 6.42 -10.84 -5.57
CA ASN A 110 5.82 -11.92 -4.80
C ASN A 110 6.78 -13.10 -4.58
N VAL A 111 6.37 -14.05 -3.74
CA VAL A 111 7.18 -15.23 -3.38
C VAL A 111 7.50 -16.10 -4.60
N GLU A 112 6.60 -16.21 -5.58
CA GLU A 112 6.87 -17.00 -6.79
C GLU A 112 7.95 -16.34 -7.66
N ALA A 113 7.98 -15.01 -7.72
CA ALA A 113 8.95 -14.26 -8.52
C ALA A 113 10.34 -14.19 -7.86
N LEU A 114 10.40 -14.00 -6.55
CA LEU A 114 11.63 -13.65 -5.83
C LEU A 114 12.12 -14.69 -4.81
N GLY A 115 11.28 -15.66 -4.46
CA GLY A 115 11.47 -16.51 -3.29
C GLY A 115 11.06 -15.80 -1.99
N GLU A 116 10.76 -16.59 -0.96
CA GLU A 116 10.14 -16.14 0.29
C GLU A 116 10.97 -15.04 0.97
N THR A 117 12.23 -15.30 1.30
CA THR A 117 13.08 -14.34 2.03
C THR A 117 13.23 -13.01 1.29
N THR A 118 13.45 -13.04 -0.02
CA THR A 118 13.64 -11.83 -0.83
C THR A 118 12.34 -11.02 -0.95
N SER A 119 11.22 -11.70 -1.21
CA SER A 119 9.89 -11.07 -1.31
C SER A 119 9.52 -10.38 0.00
N HIS A 120 9.66 -11.09 1.13
CA HIS A 120 9.40 -10.51 2.44
C HIS A 120 10.35 -9.35 2.76
N GLY A 121 11.66 -9.52 2.52
CA GLY A 121 12.65 -8.48 2.80
C GLY A 121 12.42 -7.18 2.02
N VAL A 122 12.11 -7.26 0.73
CA VAL A 122 11.83 -6.06 -0.08
C VAL A 122 10.52 -5.38 0.33
N MET A 123 9.47 -6.16 0.67
CA MET A 123 8.20 -5.62 1.14
C MET A 123 8.34 -4.96 2.51
N GLU A 124 8.96 -5.62 3.48
CA GLU A 124 9.21 -5.06 4.81
C GLU A 124 10.05 -3.78 4.74
N HIS A 125 11.09 -3.77 3.89
CA HIS A 125 11.87 -2.57 3.62
C HIS A 125 10.99 -1.46 3.04
N ALA A 126 10.20 -1.76 2.01
CA ALA A 126 9.40 -0.75 1.34
C ALA A 126 8.37 -0.11 2.29
N LEU A 127 7.66 -0.94 3.05
CA LEU A 127 6.67 -0.49 4.03
C LEU A 127 7.30 0.36 5.13
N GLY A 128 8.44 -0.07 5.69
CA GLY A 128 9.15 0.69 6.70
C GLY A 128 9.73 2.01 6.18
N ALA A 129 10.40 1.97 5.03
CA ALA A 129 11.04 3.14 4.44
C ALA A 129 10.03 4.23 4.06
N VAL A 130 8.92 3.84 3.40
CA VAL A 130 7.88 4.79 3.01
C VAL A 130 7.14 5.33 4.24
N THR A 131 6.90 4.51 5.27
CA THR A 131 6.30 4.98 6.53
C THR A 131 7.17 6.06 7.19
N ILE A 132 8.49 5.87 7.24
CA ILE A 132 9.42 6.89 7.75
C ILE A 132 9.36 8.16 6.90
N GLU A 133 9.35 8.02 5.58
CA GLU A 133 9.29 9.16 4.65
C GLU A 133 8.01 9.99 4.83
N GLN A 134 6.84 9.34 4.89
CA GLN A 134 5.55 10.01 5.11
C GLN A 134 5.52 10.74 6.46
N ASN A 135 5.98 10.09 7.53
CA ASN A 135 6.03 10.70 8.86
C ASN A 135 6.99 11.89 8.93
N ARG A 136 8.16 11.81 8.27
CA ARG A 136 9.06 12.97 8.16
C ARG A 136 8.40 14.14 7.46
N GLY A 137 7.63 13.87 6.39
CA GLY A 137 6.82 14.87 5.69
C GLY A 137 5.81 15.57 6.60
N LEU A 138 5.12 14.83 7.48
CA LEU A 138 4.19 15.40 8.47
C LEU A 138 4.88 16.37 9.46
N PHE A 139 6.16 16.15 9.75
CA PHE A 139 6.96 17.01 10.62
C PHE A 139 7.75 18.09 9.87
N GLY A 140 7.56 18.23 8.55
CA GLY A 140 8.28 19.21 7.73
C GLY A 140 9.77 18.90 7.59
N ILE A 141 10.18 17.64 7.72
CA ILE A 141 11.58 17.23 7.64
C ILE A 141 11.89 16.75 6.22
N GLU A 142 12.75 17.50 5.52
CA GLU A 142 13.17 17.15 4.15
C GLU A 142 13.95 15.83 4.11
N SER A 143 13.77 15.11 2.99
CA SER A 143 14.43 13.83 2.72
C SER A 143 14.86 13.76 1.25
N ALA A 144 15.71 14.69 0.83
CA ALA A 144 16.12 14.87 -0.57
C ALA A 144 16.57 13.55 -1.23
N ASP A 145 17.30 12.70 -0.50
CA ASP A 145 17.87 11.46 -1.02
C ASP A 145 17.02 10.21 -0.69
N ALA A 146 15.77 10.37 -0.23
CA ALA A 146 14.94 9.24 0.20
C ALA A 146 14.71 8.20 -0.90
N GLY A 147 14.46 8.68 -2.13
CA GLY A 147 14.27 7.81 -3.30
C GLY A 147 15.53 7.03 -3.66
N GLU A 148 16.70 7.67 -3.59
CA GLU A 148 17.99 7.04 -3.89
C GLU A 148 18.35 6.00 -2.83
N HIS A 149 18.21 6.33 -1.55
CA HIS A 149 18.42 5.40 -0.45
C HIS A 149 17.46 4.21 -0.50
N PHE A 150 16.19 4.45 -0.85
CA PHE A 150 15.23 3.38 -1.07
C PHE A 150 15.70 2.44 -2.19
N ALA A 151 16.04 2.98 -3.36
CA ALA A 151 16.46 2.17 -4.50
C ALA A 151 17.75 1.37 -4.19
N ALA A 152 18.72 1.98 -3.51
CA ALA A 152 19.95 1.31 -3.12
C ALA A 152 19.69 0.15 -2.14
N ASN A 153 18.82 0.34 -1.15
CA ASN A 153 18.51 -0.71 -0.16
C ASN A 153 17.61 -1.81 -0.75
N ALA A 154 16.58 -1.46 -1.52
CA ALA A 154 15.78 -2.44 -2.25
C ALA A 154 16.66 -3.27 -3.20
N GLY A 155 17.59 -2.63 -3.90
CA GLY A 155 18.58 -3.30 -4.76
C GLY A 155 19.39 -4.38 -4.01
N ARG A 156 19.78 -4.13 -2.76
CA ARG A 156 20.52 -5.11 -1.94
C ARG A 156 19.69 -6.36 -1.65
N PHE A 157 18.41 -6.23 -1.32
CA PHE A 157 17.51 -7.38 -1.15
C PHE A 157 17.39 -8.17 -2.45
N LEU A 158 17.27 -7.47 -3.58
CA LEU A 158 17.14 -8.05 -4.91
C LEU A 158 18.47 -8.60 -5.49
N GLY A 159 19.52 -8.71 -4.67
CA GLY A 159 20.82 -9.25 -5.08
C GLY A 159 21.61 -8.35 -6.04
N ARG A 160 21.24 -7.07 -6.17
CA ARG A 160 21.99 -6.08 -6.95
C ARG A 160 23.13 -5.51 -6.10
N CYS A 161 24.37 -5.75 -6.50
CA CYS A 161 25.50 -5.06 -5.90
C CYS A 161 25.41 -3.55 -6.19
N ALA A 162 25.70 -2.72 -5.18
CA ALA A 162 25.89 -1.30 -5.39
C ALA A 162 27.03 -1.10 -6.38
N GLN A 163 26.74 -0.54 -7.56
CA GLN A 163 27.78 -0.06 -8.45
C GLN A 163 28.42 1.14 -7.76
N HIS A 164 29.60 0.93 -7.17
CA HIS A 164 30.48 1.98 -6.67
C HIS A 164 31.24 2.62 -7.81
#